data_AF-A0A9W8DD29-F1
#
_entry.id   AF-A0A9W8DD29-F1
#
_cell.length_a   1.000
_cell.length_b   1.000
_cell.length_c   1.000
_cell.angle_alpha   90.00
_cell.angle_beta   90.00
_cell.angle_gamma   90.00
#
_symmetry.space_group_name_H-M   'P 1'
#
loop_
_entity.id
_entity.type
_entity.pdbx_description
1 polymer ?
#
loop_
_entity_poly.entity_id
_entity_poly.type
_entity_poly.pdbx_seq_one_letter_code
_entity_poly.pdbx_strand_id
1 'polypeptide(L)'
;MKLFQLAIVRPQERDTAEPPTLVLASASDLSTFSFFQRGGVEEFMRFFATTIAERTKVGQRQGVTQEDYVGYVFRAHPRLSVVAITDKEYPEMVAIELVTKVSREFEQKFSEAQIAAATSALAFEPLGDYIVKYQDPRQANTIMRVQQELDETKAVLHKTIEGVLERGEKLDSLVDRSNQLSNQSKMFYKTAKKTNSCCIVM
;
A
#
# COMPACT_ATOMS: atom_id res chain seq x y z
N MET A 1 -13.02 -8.57 7.37
CA MET A 1 -11.58 -8.62 7.73
C MET A 1 -10.79 -9.33 6.64
N LYS A 2 -10.06 -8.58 5.80
CA LYS A 2 -9.29 -9.08 4.65
C LYS A 2 -8.04 -8.23 4.42
N LEU A 3 -6.94 -8.90 4.07
CA LEU A 3 -5.73 -8.28 3.55
C LEU A 3 -5.69 -8.47 2.03
N PHE A 4 -5.76 -7.38 1.27
CA PHE A 4 -5.90 -7.46 -0.19
C PHE A 4 -4.57 -7.37 -0.94
N GLN A 5 -3.64 -6.54 -0.46
CA GLN A 5 -2.35 -6.37 -1.11
C GLN A 5 -1.26 -6.07 -0.09
N LEU A 6 -0.07 -6.59 -0.34
CA LEU A 6 1.16 -6.21 0.30
C LEU A 6 2.17 -5.82 -0.78
N ALA A 7 2.67 -4.60 -0.73
CA ALA A 7 3.56 -4.04 -1.74
C ALA A 7 4.80 -3.41 -1.10
N ILE A 8 5.96 -3.69 -1.68
CA ILE A 8 7.24 -3.07 -1.38
C ILE A 8 7.56 -2.12 -2.53
N VAL A 9 7.69 -0.85 -2.22
CA VAL A 9 7.83 0.23 -3.18
C VAL A 9 9.11 0.99 -2.87
N ARG A 10 9.88 1.28 -3.91
CA ARG A 10 10.88 2.36 -3.89
C ARG A 10 10.19 3.64 -4.35
N PRO A 11 9.78 4.54 -3.44
CA PRO A 11 9.18 5.80 -3.82
C PRO A 11 10.23 6.70 -4.49
N GLN A 12 9.81 7.43 -5.51
CA GLN A 12 10.61 8.52 -6.06
C GLN A 12 10.58 9.70 -5.08
N GLU A 13 11.74 10.26 -4.77
CA GLU A 13 11.81 11.51 -4.05
C GLU A 13 11.52 12.66 -5.03
N ARG A 14 10.51 13.49 -4.72
CA ARG A 14 9.95 14.49 -5.65
C ARG A 14 10.91 15.58 -6.12
N ASP A 15 12.06 15.72 -5.48
CA ASP A 15 13.00 16.83 -5.66
C ASP A 15 14.33 16.43 -6.31
N THR A 16 14.49 15.14 -6.66
CA THR A 16 15.73 14.61 -7.26
C THR A 16 15.49 13.96 -8.61
N ALA A 17 16.51 13.97 -9.48
CA ALA A 17 16.55 13.25 -10.76
C ALA A 17 16.63 11.72 -10.58
N GLU A 18 16.00 11.19 -9.54
CA GLU A 18 15.95 9.78 -9.22
C GLU A 18 14.99 9.02 -10.16
N PRO A 19 15.24 7.72 -10.38
CA PRO A 19 14.39 6.89 -11.23
C PRO A 19 12.93 6.86 -10.74
N PRO A 20 11.96 6.64 -11.65
CA PRO A 20 10.55 6.64 -11.31
C PRO A 20 10.23 5.61 -10.23
N THR A 21 9.15 5.87 -9.48
CA THR A 21 8.65 4.98 -8.43
C THR A 21 8.53 3.55 -8.95
N LEU A 22 9.24 2.63 -8.28
CA LEU A 22 9.33 1.24 -8.70
C LEU A 22 8.74 0.34 -7.62
N VAL A 23 7.79 -0.50 -8.01
CA VAL A 23 7.32 -1.58 -7.15
C VAL A 23 8.35 -2.70 -7.21
N LEU A 24 9.03 -2.93 -6.09
CA LEU A 24 10.09 -3.93 -5.97
C LEU A 24 9.49 -5.32 -5.82
N ALA A 25 8.45 -5.47 -5.01
CA ALA A 25 7.74 -6.73 -4.87
C ALA A 25 6.27 -6.45 -4.50
N SER A 26 5.35 -7.27 -4.97
CA SER A 26 3.94 -7.15 -4.59
C SER A 26 3.27 -8.51 -4.58
N ALA A 27 2.41 -8.74 -3.59
CA ALA A 27 1.53 -9.89 -3.50
C ALA A 27 0.09 -9.39 -3.29
N SER A 28 -0.87 -10.01 -3.95
CA SER A 28 -2.29 -9.62 -3.93
C SER A 28 -3.19 -10.83 -3.72
N ASP A 29 -4.22 -10.69 -2.88
CA ASP A 29 -5.33 -11.63 -2.76
C ASP A 29 -6.63 -10.90 -3.13
N LEU A 30 -7.06 -11.13 -4.38
CA LEU A 30 -8.28 -10.55 -4.94
C LEU A 30 -9.39 -11.58 -5.11
N SER A 31 -9.33 -12.68 -4.35
CA SER A 31 -10.32 -13.76 -4.40
C SER A 31 -11.76 -13.29 -4.18
N THR A 32 -11.97 -12.23 -3.40
CA THR A 32 -13.27 -11.59 -3.13
C THR A 32 -13.87 -10.87 -4.32
N PHE A 33 -13.04 -10.42 -5.26
CA PHE A 33 -13.50 -9.68 -6.43
C PHE A 33 -13.84 -10.65 -7.56
N SER A 34 -14.82 -10.25 -8.38
CA SER A 34 -15.18 -10.99 -9.59
C SER A 34 -13.96 -11.13 -10.50
N PHE A 35 -13.79 -12.31 -11.10
CA PHE A 35 -12.63 -12.65 -11.94
C PHE A 35 -12.30 -11.57 -12.98
N PHE A 36 -13.32 -11.01 -13.63
CA PHE A 36 -13.17 -9.98 -14.67
C PHE A 36 -12.76 -8.60 -14.15
N GLN A 37 -12.94 -8.34 -12.85
CA GLN A 37 -12.59 -7.07 -12.22
C GLN A 37 -11.20 -7.10 -11.57
N ARG A 38 -10.67 -8.30 -11.27
CA ARG A 38 -9.41 -8.47 -10.52
C ARG A 38 -8.24 -7.70 -11.15
N GLY A 39 -8.09 -7.75 -12.48
CA GLY A 39 -7.01 -7.02 -13.15
C GLY A 39 -7.08 -5.51 -12.92
N GLY A 40 -8.28 -4.92 -13.02
CA GLY A 40 -8.43 -3.49 -12.77
C GLY A 40 -8.26 -3.11 -11.30
N VAL A 41 -8.75 -3.94 -10.39
CA VAL A 41 -8.57 -3.75 -8.94
C VAL A 41 -7.09 -3.82 -8.57
N GLU A 42 -6.33 -4.76 -9.13
CA GLU A 42 -4.90 -4.89 -8.90
C GLU A 42 -4.13 -3.64 -9.35
N GLU A 43 -4.45 -3.13 -10.55
CA GLU A 43 -3.87 -1.87 -11.06
C GLU A 43 -4.17 -0.70 -10.11
N PHE A 44 -5.40 -0.59 -9.61
CA PHE A 44 -5.77 0.46 -8.65
C PHE A 44 -5.08 0.32 -7.31
N MET A 45 -4.98 -0.89 -6.77
CA MET A 45 -4.31 -1.14 -5.50
C MET A 45 -2.81 -0.79 -5.62
N ARG A 46 -2.17 -1.16 -6.73
CA ARG A 46 -0.78 -0.78 -7.02
C ARG A 46 -0.61 0.73 -7.16
N PHE A 47 -1.53 1.39 -7.84
CA PHE A 47 -1.52 2.85 -7.98
C PHE A 47 -1.73 3.57 -6.63
N PHE A 48 -2.62 3.05 -5.80
CA PHE A 48 -2.88 3.57 -4.46
C PHE A 48 -1.65 3.39 -3.55
N ALA A 49 -1.03 2.21 -3.58
CA ALA A 49 0.18 1.91 -2.81
C ALA A 49 1.36 2.81 -3.20
N THR A 50 1.58 3.03 -4.51
CA THR A 50 2.65 3.94 -4.98
C THR A 50 2.37 5.38 -4.60
N THR A 51 1.13 5.84 -4.76
CA THR A 51 0.71 7.21 -4.39
C THR A 51 0.93 7.47 -2.90
N ILE A 52 0.53 6.53 -2.03
CA ILE A 52 0.74 6.69 -0.58
C ILE A 52 2.22 6.65 -0.22
N ALA A 53 2.99 5.72 -0.81
CA ALA A 53 4.41 5.58 -0.55
C ALA A 53 5.21 6.86 -0.87
N GLU A 54 4.86 7.57 -1.94
CA GLU A 54 5.50 8.84 -2.32
C GLU A 54 5.19 9.99 -1.35
N ARG A 55 4.03 9.95 -0.69
CA ARG A 55 3.52 11.06 0.14
C ARG A 55 3.81 10.89 1.62
N THR A 56 4.14 9.67 2.04
CA THR A 56 4.56 9.39 3.41
C THR A 56 6.02 9.77 3.61
N LYS A 57 6.33 10.46 4.72
CA LYS A 57 7.70 10.87 5.05
C LYS A 57 8.49 9.69 5.63
N VAL A 58 9.81 9.76 5.50
CA VAL A 58 10.72 8.74 6.07
C VAL A 58 10.56 8.68 7.59
N GLY A 59 10.56 7.46 8.13
CA GLY A 59 10.35 7.17 9.55
C GLY A 59 8.89 7.22 10.01
N GLN A 60 7.94 7.55 9.12
CA GLN A 60 6.53 7.64 9.48
C GLN A 60 5.77 6.35 9.18
N ARG A 61 4.83 6.05 10.09
CA ARG A 61 3.78 5.06 9.94
C ARG A 61 2.46 5.77 9.77
N GLN A 62 1.69 5.39 8.77
CA GLN A 62 0.47 6.10 8.42
C GLN A 62 -0.61 5.12 7.97
N GLY A 63 -1.84 5.34 8.45
CA GLY A 63 -3.06 4.72 7.92
C GLY A 63 -3.74 5.71 6.99
N VAL A 64 -3.90 5.34 5.72
CA VAL A 64 -4.59 6.15 4.72
C VAL A 64 -5.91 5.50 4.36
N THR A 65 -7.00 6.10 4.81
CA THR A 65 -8.36 5.61 4.57
C THR A 65 -8.89 6.12 3.24
N GLN A 66 -9.41 5.21 2.43
CA GLN A 66 -10.13 5.51 1.20
C GLN A 66 -11.42 4.68 1.15
N GLU A 67 -12.56 5.34 1.38
CA GLU A 67 -13.87 4.69 1.49
C GLU A 67 -13.84 3.53 2.51
N ASP A 68 -14.03 2.28 2.07
CA ASP A 68 -14.06 1.08 2.91
C ASP A 68 -12.69 0.39 3.05
N TYR A 69 -11.65 0.91 2.38
CA TYR A 69 -10.30 0.35 2.37
C TYR A 69 -9.33 1.24 3.14
N VAL A 70 -8.34 0.60 3.77
CA VAL A 70 -7.28 1.29 4.51
C VAL A 70 -5.93 0.82 4.01
N GLY A 71 -5.10 1.76 3.55
CA GLY A 71 -3.71 1.55 3.21
C GLY A 71 -2.80 1.89 4.38
N TYR A 72 -2.22 0.87 5.01
CA TYR A 72 -1.21 1.03 6.05
C TYR A 72 0.18 1.08 5.42
N VAL A 73 0.91 2.15 5.66
CA VAL A 73 2.24 2.38 5.09
C VAL A 73 3.27 2.57 6.18
N PHE A 74 4.45 2.00 5.96
CA PHE A 74 5.65 2.28 6.71
C PHE A 74 6.80 2.60 5.77
N ARG A 75 7.32 3.83 5.85
CA ARG A 75 8.49 4.24 5.09
C ARG A 75 9.71 4.21 6.00
N ALA A 76 10.45 3.10 5.99
CA ALA A 76 11.64 2.94 6.82
C ALA A 76 12.79 3.86 6.36
N HIS A 77 13.04 3.91 5.06
CA HIS A 77 14.14 4.66 4.45
C HIS A 77 13.66 5.51 3.26
N PRO A 78 14.47 6.47 2.76
CA PRO A 78 14.11 7.28 1.60
C PRO A 78 13.70 6.44 0.39
N ARG A 79 14.36 5.30 0.18
CA ARG A 79 14.19 4.41 -0.97
C ARG A 79 13.41 3.12 -0.67
N LEU A 80 12.81 3.00 0.51
CA LEU A 80 12.04 1.81 0.89
C LEU A 80 10.78 2.19 1.64
N SER A 81 9.64 1.79 1.07
CA SER A 81 8.32 1.91 1.66
C SER A 81 7.56 0.60 1.51
N VAL A 82 6.91 0.16 2.58
CA VAL A 82 6.05 -1.03 2.55
C VAL A 82 4.62 -0.59 2.81
N VAL A 83 3.70 -1.06 1.96
CA VAL A 83 2.28 -0.74 2.02
C VAL A 83 1.46 -2.02 2.10
N ALA A 84 0.54 -2.08 3.05
CA ALA A 84 -0.50 -3.11 3.14
C ALA A 84 -1.87 -2.47 2.92
N ILE A 85 -2.68 -3.05 2.04
CA ILE A 85 -4.06 -2.61 1.77
C ILE A 85 -5.00 -3.64 2.37
N THR A 86 -5.91 -3.15 3.22
CA THR A 86 -6.84 -3.97 4.00
C THR A 86 -8.24 -3.39 3.94
N ASP A 87 -9.24 -4.15 4.40
CA ASP A 87 -10.52 -3.57 4.76
C ASP A 87 -10.45 -2.83 6.11
N LYS A 88 -11.40 -1.93 6.36
CA LYS A 88 -11.47 -1.15 7.61
C LYS A 88 -11.64 -2.01 8.87
N GLU A 89 -12.14 -3.24 8.73
CA GLU A 89 -12.32 -4.16 9.85
C GLU A 89 -11.00 -4.83 10.29
N TYR A 90 -9.98 -4.86 9.42
CA TYR A 90 -8.71 -5.49 9.72
C TYR A 90 -7.99 -4.74 10.87
N PRO A 91 -7.36 -5.42 11.84
CA PRO A 91 -6.80 -4.75 13.00
C PRO A 91 -5.56 -3.95 12.60
N GLU A 92 -5.60 -2.63 12.85
CA GLU A 92 -4.51 -1.72 12.54
C GLU A 92 -3.15 -2.21 13.06
N MET A 93 -3.10 -2.63 14.32
CA MET A 93 -1.86 -3.05 14.96
C MET A 93 -1.18 -4.16 14.17
N VAL A 94 -1.98 -5.12 13.68
CA VAL A 94 -1.47 -6.25 12.90
C VAL A 94 -0.97 -5.80 11.53
N ALA A 95 -1.66 -4.88 10.88
CA ALA A 95 -1.22 -4.36 9.58
C ALA A 95 0.09 -3.57 9.68
N ILE A 96 0.22 -2.71 10.69
CA ILE A 96 1.42 -1.92 10.98
C ILE A 96 2.60 -2.82 11.36
N GLU A 97 2.35 -3.85 12.16
CA GLU A 97 3.35 -4.85 12.51
C GLU A 97 3.81 -5.62 11.27
N LEU A 98 2.88 -6.05 10.42
CA LEU A 98 3.20 -6.74 9.18
C LEU A 98 4.11 -5.91 8.26
N VAL A 99 3.76 -4.65 7.99
CA VAL A 99 4.60 -3.79 7.14
C VAL A 99 5.97 -3.52 7.76
N THR A 100 6.04 -3.42 9.10
CA THR A 100 7.31 -3.24 9.83
C THR A 100 8.19 -4.47 9.72
N LYS A 101 7.61 -5.67 9.89
CA LYS A 101 8.32 -6.94 9.75
C LYS A 101 8.86 -7.13 8.34
N VAL A 102 8.01 -6.92 7.33
CA VAL A 102 8.37 -7.05 5.92
C VAL A 102 9.49 -6.07 5.55
N SER A 103 9.43 -4.83 6.05
CA SER A 103 10.51 -3.85 5.84
C SER A 103 11.85 -4.34 6.38
N ARG A 104 11.88 -4.85 7.63
CA ARG A 104 13.10 -5.36 8.26
C ARG A 104 13.69 -6.57 7.54
N GLU A 105 12.85 -7.54 7.15
CA GLU A 105 13.31 -8.72 6.42
C GLU A 105 13.82 -8.36 5.02
N PHE A 106 13.20 -7.37 4.38
CA PHE A 106 13.66 -6.87 3.09
C PHE A 106 15.03 -6.20 3.19
N GLU A 107 15.25 -5.37 4.21
CA GLU A 107 16.55 -4.73 4.52
C GLU A 107 17.64 -5.74 4.88
N GLN A 108 17.29 -6.85 5.53
CA GLN A 108 18.24 -7.94 5.81
C GLN A 108 18.67 -8.67 4.53
N LYS A 109 17.77 -8.78 3.55
CA LYS A 109 18.02 -9.52 2.30
C LYS A 109 18.70 -8.66 1.23
N PHE A 110 18.35 -7.37 1.15
CA PHE A 110 18.85 -6.45 0.12
C PHE A 110 19.51 -5.22 0.75
N SER A 111 20.72 -4.91 0.30
CA SER A 111 21.40 -3.69 0.74
C SER A 111 20.76 -2.44 0.13
N GLU A 112 20.92 -1.30 0.79
CA GLU A 112 20.41 -0.01 0.28
C GLU A 112 20.91 0.31 -1.14
N ALA A 113 22.16 -0.07 -1.46
CA ALA A 113 22.72 0.09 -2.79
C ALA A 113 22.01 -0.76 -3.85
N GLN A 114 21.59 -1.99 -3.51
CA GLN A 114 20.82 -2.85 -4.41
C GLN A 114 19.41 -2.31 -4.63
N ILE A 115 18.77 -1.80 -3.58
CA ILE A 115 17.45 -1.16 -3.66
C ILE A 115 17.53 0.10 -4.55
N ALA A 116 18.58 0.90 -4.40
CA ALA A 116 18.83 2.08 -5.21
C ALA A 116 19.10 1.75 -6.68
N ALA A 117 19.89 0.71 -6.95
CA ALA A 117 20.26 0.29 -8.30
C ALA A 117 19.16 -0.53 -9.01
N ALA A 118 18.11 -0.95 -8.30
CA ALA A 118 17.06 -1.79 -8.87
C ALA A 118 16.36 -1.10 -10.06
N THR A 119 16.32 -1.77 -11.19
CA THR A 119 15.59 -1.33 -12.39
C THR A 119 14.33 -2.16 -12.64
N SER A 120 14.18 -3.27 -11.91
CA SER A 120 13.06 -4.21 -12.02
C SER A 120 12.68 -4.76 -10.64
N ALA A 121 11.60 -5.54 -10.59
CA ALA A 121 11.14 -6.19 -9.37
C ALA A 121 12.23 -7.10 -8.77
N LEU A 122 12.38 -7.07 -7.45
CA LEU A 122 13.28 -7.91 -6.68
C LEU A 122 12.52 -9.12 -6.14
N ALA A 123 13.09 -10.32 -6.31
CA ALA A 123 12.47 -11.55 -5.86
C ALA A 123 12.42 -11.64 -4.32
N PHE A 124 11.23 -11.41 -3.77
CA PHE A 124 10.94 -11.54 -2.34
C PHE A 124 9.81 -12.56 -2.15
N GLU A 125 10.16 -13.84 -2.29
CA GLU A 125 9.26 -15.00 -2.12
C GLU A 125 8.38 -14.97 -0.86
N PRO A 126 8.86 -14.52 0.33
CA PRO A 126 8.04 -14.55 1.55
C PRO A 126 6.75 -13.72 1.48
N LEU A 127 6.64 -12.79 0.51
CA LEU A 127 5.47 -11.91 0.40
C LEU A 127 4.16 -12.67 0.15
N GLY A 128 4.23 -13.73 -0.67
CA GLY A 128 3.08 -14.59 -0.98
C GLY A 128 2.62 -15.40 0.23
N ASP A 129 3.56 -15.91 1.03
CA ASP A 129 3.24 -16.64 2.25
C ASP A 129 2.65 -15.72 3.31
N TYR A 130 3.15 -14.47 3.40
CA TYR A 130 2.62 -13.49 4.33
C TYR A 130 1.20 -13.06 4.01
N ILE A 131 0.85 -12.85 2.73
CA ILE A 131 -0.52 -12.46 2.41
C ILE A 131 -1.53 -13.56 2.77
N VAL A 132 -1.15 -14.83 2.69
CA VAL A 132 -2.00 -15.97 3.08
C VAL A 132 -2.05 -16.11 4.60
N LYS A 133 -0.88 -16.11 5.26
CA LYS A 133 -0.77 -16.32 6.71
C LYS A 133 -1.47 -15.23 7.52
N TYR A 134 -1.37 -13.98 7.09
CA TYR A 134 -1.96 -12.84 7.78
C TYR A 134 -3.39 -12.53 7.35
N GLN A 135 -4.05 -13.40 6.56
CA GLN A 135 -5.52 -13.33 6.45
C GLN A 135 -6.19 -13.57 7.81
N ASP A 136 -5.58 -14.37 8.69
CA ASP A 136 -5.99 -14.52 10.09
C ASP A 136 -5.13 -13.61 10.98
N PRO A 137 -5.67 -12.49 11.49
CA PRO A 137 -4.91 -11.55 12.33
C PRO A 137 -4.40 -12.19 13.63
N ARG A 138 -4.99 -13.30 14.08
CA ARG A 138 -4.55 -14.00 15.30
C ARG A 138 -3.17 -14.63 15.14
N GLN A 139 -2.73 -14.89 13.91
CA GLN A 139 -1.39 -15.39 13.60
C GLN A 139 -0.29 -14.35 13.90
N ALA A 140 -0.65 -13.07 14.06
CA ALA A 140 0.28 -12.04 14.49
C ALA A 140 0.60 -12.10 16.00
N ASN A 141 -0.25 -12.72 16.83
CA ASN A 141 -0.07 -12.78 18.28
C ASN A 141 1.24 -13.48 18.72
N THR A 142 1.79 -14.40 17.91
CA THR A 142 3.09 -15.03 18.20
C THR A 142 4.25 -14.03 18.05
N ILE A 143 4.07 -12.98 17.26
CA ILE A 143 5.07 -11.95 16.96
C ILE A 143 4.92 -10.78 17.96
N MET A 144 3.69 -10.43 18.34
CA MET A 144 3.39 -9.43 19.36
C MET A 144 4.10 -9.68 20.71
N ARG A 145 4.28 -10.95 21.11
CA ARG A 145 5.00 -11.30 22.37
C ARG A 145 6.51 -11.09 22.31
N VAL A 146 7.11 -11.10 21.12
CA VAL A 146 8.57 -10.92 20.93
C VAL A 146 8.91 -9.46 20.61
N GLN A 147 7.92 -8.65 20.22
CA GLN A 147 8.10 -7.23 19.88
C GLN A 147 7.81 -6.24 21.02
N GLN A 148 7.41 -6.72 22.20
CA GLN A 148 7.06 -5.87 23.35
C GLN A 148 8.23 -4.99 23.85
N GLU A 149 9.46 -5.26 23.41
CA GLU A 149 10.66 -4.49 23.77
C GLU A 149 11.12 -3.44 22.75
N LEU A 150 10.54 -3.37 21.52
CA LEU A 150 11.23 -2.64 20.43
C LEU A 150 10.63 -1.36 19.85
N ASP A 151 9.45 -0.89 20.22
CA ASP A 151 9.10 0.51 19.96
C ASP A 151 7.76 0.81 20.64
N GLU A 152 7.79 1.73 21.58
CA GLU A 152 6.68 2.62 21.89
C GLU A 152 5.82 2.84 20.64
N THR A 153 4.50 2.73 20.76
CA THR A 153 3.53 3.13 19.73
C THR A 153 3.80 4.57 19.30
N LYS A 154 4.74 4.77 18.37
CA LYS A 154 4.89 6.00 17.60
C LYS A 154 3.55 6.17 16.89
N ALA A 155 2.85 7.25 17.23
CA ALA A 155 1.48 7.49 16.81
C ALA A 155 1.31 7.22 15.31
N VAL A 156 0.46 6.24 14.97
CA VAL A 156 0.07 5.99 13.57
C VAL A 156 -0.78 7.17 13.14
N LEU A 157 -0.34 7.87 12.10
CA LEU A 157 -1.08 9.02 11.59
C LEU A 157 -2.24 8.51 10.72
N HIS A 158 -3.46 8.89 11.09
CA HIS A 158 -4.64 8.60 10.29
C HIS A 158 -4.95 9.77 9.37
N LYS A 159 -5.01 9.53 8.06
CA LYS A 159 -5.46 10.53 7.08
C LYS A 159 -6.39 9.88 6.06
N THR A 160 -7.24 10.68 5.44
CA THR A 160 -7.90 10.26 4.20
C THR A 160 -6.93 10.37 3.04
N ILE A 161 -7.20 9.72 1.89
CA ILE A 161 -6.38 9.93 0.68
C ILE A 161 -6.26 11.42 0.35
N GLU A 162 -7.35 12.18 0.47
CA GLU A 162 -7.39 13.61 0.16
C GLU A 162 -6.49 14.42 1.11
N GLY A 163 -6.38 13.99 2.37
CA GLY A 163 -5.46 14.60 3.35
C GLY A 163 -3.99 14.27 3.12
N VAL A 164 -3.70 13.32 2.23
CA VAL A 164 -2.34 12.95 1.80
C VAL A 164 -1.98 13.62 0.46
N LEU A 165 -2.98 14.02 -0.33
CA LEU A 165 -2.80 14.77 -1.57
C LEU A 165 -2.43 16.24 -1.31
N GLU A 166 -1.85 16.88 -2.32
CA GLU A 166 -1.51 18.30 -2.25
C GLU A 166 -2.75 19.20 -2.36
N ARG A 167 -2.63 20.42 -1.86
CA ARG A 167 -3.70 21.42 -1.93
C ARG A 167 -4.04 21.70 -3.39
N GLY A 168 -5.28 21.40 -3.79
CA GLY A 168 -5.77 21.61 -5.15
C GLY A 168 -5.56 20.42 -6.10
N GLU A 169 -4.91 19.35 -5.62
CA GLU A 169 -4.79 18.09 -6.34
C GLU A 169 -5.97 17.18 -6.01
N LYS A 170 -6.56 16.53 -7.03
CA LYS A 170 -7.67 15.59 -6.87
C LYS A 170 -7.22 14.19 -7.28
N LEU A 171 -7.72 13.17 -6.58
CA LEU A 171 -7.48 11.77 -6.93
C LEU A 171 -7.89 11.48 -8.38
N ASP A 172 -9.01 12.03 -8.84
CA ASP A 172 -9.49 11.86 -10.22
C ASP A 172 -8.47 12.36 -11.25
N SER A 173 -7.81 13.48 -10.98
CA SER A 173 -6.78 14.05 -11.86
C SER A 173 -5.55 13.15 -11.92
N LEU A 174 -5.19 12.50 -10.81
CA LEU A 174 -4.09 11.54 -10.76
C LEU A 174 -4.42 10.25 -11.51
N VAL A 175 -5.64 9.73 -11.34
CA VAL A 175 -6.13 8.56 -12.09
C VAL A 175 -6.06 8.81 -13.60
N ASP A 176 -6.49 9.98 -14.05
CA ASP A 176 -6.48 10.32 -15.48
C ASP A 176 -5.06 10.41 -16.07
N ARG A 177 -4.12 10.96 -15.30
CA ARG A 177 -2.71 11.13 -15.73
C ARG A 177 -1.86 9.87 -15.53
N SER A 178 -2.31 8.90 -14.73
CA SER A 178 -1.52 7.73 -14.38
C SER A 178 -1.25 6.84 -15.60
N ASN A 179 0.01 6.48 -15.81
CA ASN A 179 0.42 5.45 -16.78
C ASN A 179 0.39 4.03 -16.18
N GLN A 180 0.12 3.91 -14.88
CA GLN A 180 0.01 2.62 -14.19
C GLN A 180 -1.37 1.98 -14.34
N LEU A 181 -2.37 2.76 -14.76
CA LEU A 181 -3.75 2.32 -14.93
C LEU A 181 -4.07 2.18 -16.42
N SER A 182 -4.59 1.02 -16.81
CA SER A 182 -5.11 0.81 -18.15
C SER A 182 -6.36 1.68 -18.40
N ASN A 183 -6.66 1.94 -19.68
CA ASN A 183 -7.87 2.68 -20.04
C ASN A 183 -9.15 2.00 -19.50
N GLN A 184 -9.16 0.67 -19.44
CA GLN A 184 -10.25 -0.11 -18.87
C GLN A 184 -10.42 0.17 -17.37
N SER A 185 -9.32 0.16 -16.60
CA SER A 185 -9.33 0.49 -15.18
C SER A 185 -9.78 1.92 -14.93
N LYS A 186 -9.26 2.90 -15.68
CA LYS A 186 -9.70 4.30 -15.58
C LYS A 186 -11.21 4.44 -15.83
N MET A 187 -11.74 3.76 -16.84
CA MET A 187 -13.17 3.75 -17.15
C MET A 187 -14.00 3.06 -16.06
N PHE A 188 -13.48 1.98 -15.48
CA PHE A 188 -14.12 1.27 -14.36
C PHE A 188 -14.27 2.17 -13.14
N TYR A 189 -13.20 2.86 -12.72
CA TYR A 189 -13.26 3.80 -11.59
C TYR A 189 -14.25 4.94 -11.83
N LYS A 190 -14.24 5.55 -13.03
CA LYS A 190 -15.20 6.61 -13.38
C LYS A 190 -16.64 6.12 -13.35
N THR A 191 -16.89 4.91 -13.84
CA THR A 191 -18.22 4.30 -13.84
C THR A 191 -18.67 3.98 -12.41
N ALA A 192 -17.82 3.32 -11.61
CA ALA A 192 -18.12 2.99 -10.23
C ALA A 192 -18.46 4.23 -9.39
N LYS A 193 -17.66 5.30 -9.53
CA LYS A 193 -17.91 6.58 -8.85
C LYS A 193 -19.26 7.21 -9.25
N LYS A 194 -19.60 7.16 -10.55
CA LYS A 194 -20.90 7.65 -11.05
C LYS A 194 -22.07 6.83 -10.52
N THR A 195 -21.96 5.50 -10.51
CA THR A 195 -22.99 4.61 -9.99
C THR A 195 -23.22 4.82 -8.49
N ASN A 196 -22.16 5.01 -7.71
CA ASN A 196 -22.25 5.30 -6.27
C ASN A 196 -22.74 6.72 -5.97
N SER A 197 -22.62 7.66 -6.93
CA SER A 197 -23.15 9.03 -6.78
C SER A 197 -24.63 9.18 -7.12
N CYS A 198 -25.23 8.20 -7.79
CA CYS A 198 -26.61 8.24 -8.27
C CYS A 198 -27.56 7.43 -7.37
N CYS A 199 -27.58 7.74 -6.06
CA CYS A 199 -28.62 7.33 -5.11
C CYS A 199 -28.61 8.23 -3.86
N ILE A 200 -28.73 9.54 -4.06
CA ILE A 200 -29.46 10.37 -3.09
C ILE A 200 -30.91 10.37 -3.60
N VAL A 201 -31.61 9.26 -3.39
CA VAL A 201 -33.08 9.28 -3.48
C VAL A 201 -33.55 9.55 -2.06
N MET A 202 -33.94 10.83 -1.88
CA MET A 202 -34.48 11.51 -0.69
C MET A 202 -33.48 12.02 0.35
#